data_AF-A0A1N7KVH8-F1
#
_entry.id   AF-A0A1N7KVH8-F1
#
_cell.length_a   1.000
_cell.length_b   1.000
_cell.length_c   1.000
_cell.angle_alpha   90.00
_cell.angle_beta   90.00
_cell.angle_gamma   90.00
#
_symmetry.space_group_name_H-M   'P 1'
#
loop_
_entity.id
_entity.type
_entity.pdbx_description
1 polymer ?
#
loop_
_entity_poly.entity_id
_entity_poly.type
_entity_poly.pdbx_seq_one_letter_code
_entity_poly.pdbx_strand_id
1 'polypeptide(L)'
;MMAEAGSQPAMPRVECRVTPGKGADMGAETFCAALSAEIAARLAPGAAALIRAEIAQPNPRTLRVRLSWFATPEGGGTALGESPEMGLDVMDRDRLPDAQIRRLARDLVTRSGLSLRD
;
A
#
# COMPACT_ATOMS: atom_id res chain seq x y z
N MET A 1 -7.94 -41.19 -2.07
CA MET A 1 -7.52 -40.16 -3.04
C MET A 1 -7.93 -38.83 -2.46
N MET A 2 -7.01 -37.94 -2.13
CA MET A 2 -7.33 -36.65 -1.51
C MET A 2 -7.69 -35.63 -2.61
N ALA A 3 -8.81 -34.92 -2.44
CA ALA A 3 -9.25 -33.86 -3.32
C ALA A 3 -8.39 -32.60 -3.08
N GLU A 4 -7.92 -32.04 -4.20
CA GLU A 4 -7.18 -30.79 -4.36
C GLU A 4 -7.65 -29.68 -3.40
N ALA A 5 -6.68 -29.02 -2.76
CA ALA A 5 -6.90 -27.74 -2.14
C ALA A 5 -7.42 -26.78 -3.22
N GLY A 6 -8.70 -26.42 -3.12
CA GLY A 6 -9.34 -25.48 -4.03
C GLY A 6 -8.46 -24.25 -4.17
N SER A 7 -8.00 -24.01 -5.40
CA SER A 7 -7.36 -22.76 -5.78
C SER A 7 -8.30 -21.64 -5.41
N GLN A 8 -8.02 -20.99 -4.27
CA GLN A 8 -8.69 -19.75 -3.94
C GLN A 8 -8.38 -18.79 -5.10
N PRO A 9 -9.36 -18.03 -5.59
CA PRO A 9 -9.09 -17.03 -6.61
C PRO A 9 -7.95 -16.15 -6.10
N ALA A 10 -6.91 -15.96 -6.91
CA ALA A 10 -5.78 -15.13 -6.57
C ALA A 10 -6.28 -13.69 -6.38
N MET A 11 -6.64 -13.35 -5.14
CA MET A 11 -7.06 -12.01 -4.80
C MET A 11 -5.81 -11.13 -4.79
N PRO A 12 -5.89 -9.90 -5.31
CA PRO A 12 -4.80 -8.95 -5.20
C PRO A 12 -4.44 -8.76 -3.72
N ARG A 13 -3.15 -8.90 -3.40
CA ARG A 13 -2.65 -8.75 -2.03
C ARG A 13 -1.93 -7.42 -1.90
N VAL A 14 -2.26 -6.67 -0.86
CA VAL A 14 -1.50 -5.47 -0.48
C VAL A 14 -0.72 -5.78 0.78
N GLU A 15 0.61 -5.73 0.67
CA GLU A 15 1.53 -5.89 1.80
C GLU A 15 2.07 -4.51 2.19
N CYS A 16 1.60 -3.96 3.30
CA CYS A 16 2.29 -2.81 3.88
C CYS A 16 3.45 -3.25 4.75
N ARG A 17 4.58 -2.57 4.61
CA ARG A 17 5.65 -2.59 5.60
C ARG A 17 5.85 -1.19 6.14
N VAL A 18 5.53 -1.01 7.42
CA VAL A 18 5.79 0.23 8.13
C VAL A 18 7.15 0.08 8.81
N THR A 19 8.09 0.98 8.49
CA THR A 19 9.34 1.11 9.22
C THR A 19 9.18 2.25 10.23
N PRO A 20 8.95 1.94 11.51
CA PRO A 20 8.65 2.93 12.53
C PRO A 20 9.83 3.89 12.75
N GLY A 21 9.50 5.15 12.98
CA GLY A 21 10.46 6.21 13.29
C GLY A 21 10.66 6.38 14.80
N LYS A 22 11.55 7.28 15.21
CA LYS A 22 11.61 7.70 16.62
C LYS A 22 10.35 8.53 16.98
N GLY A 23 9.32 7.85 17.46
CA GLY A 23 8.17 8.43 18.16
C GLY A 23 6.83 8.33 17.42
N ALA A 24 5.96 7.48 17.95
CA ALA A 24 4.53 7.31 17.68
C ALA A 24 4.16 6.95 16.21
N ASP A 25 3.86 5.67 16.02
CA ASP A 25 3.59 5.01 14.74
C ASP A 25 2.10 4.98 14.35
N MET A 26 1.20 5.51 15.20
CA MET A 26 -0.25 5.38 15.01
C MET A 26 -0.74 5.97 13.67
N GLY A 27 -0.10 7.02 13.16
CA GLY A 27 -0.47 7.59 11.86
C GLY A 27 -0.10 6.71 10.67
N ALA A 28 0.98 5.92 10.78
CA ALA A 28 1.50 5.11 9.68
C ALA A 28 0.69 3.82 9.49
N GLU A 29 0.24 3.19 10.58
CA GLU A 29 -0.63 2.00 10.52
C GLU A 29 -2.02 2.34 9.97
N THR A 30 -2.66 3.41 10.45
CA THR A 30 -3.96 3.86 9.91
C THR A 30 -3.83 4.26 8.44
N PHE A 31 -2.74 4.94 8.06
CA PHE A 31 -2.45 5.25 6.66
C PHE A 31 -2.27 4.00 5.81
N CYS A 32 -1.53 3.00 6.29
CA CYS A 32 -1.41 1.72 5.60
C CYS A 32 -2.78 1.06 5.37
N ALA A 33 -3.64 1.01 6.38
CA ALA A 33 -4.96 0.39 6.26
C ALA A 33 -5.81 1.11 5.20
N ALA A 34 -5.82 2.44 5.23
CA ALA A 34 -6.51 3.25 4.22
C ALA A 34 -5.93 3.05 2.81
N LEU A 35 -4.60 3.03 2.68
CA LEU A 35 -3.91 2.80 1.42
C LEU A 35 -4.24 1.42 0.84
N SER A 36 -4.25 0.39 1.69
CA SER A 36 -4.59 -0.97 1.29
C SER A 36 -6.02 -1.06 0.76
N ALA A 37 -6.97 -0.39 1.42
CA ALA A 37 -8.36 -0.32 0.97
C ALA A 37 -8.50 0.40 -0.39
N GLU A 38 -7.81 1.54 -0.58
CA GLU A 38 -7.86 2.30 -1.84
C GLU A 38 -7.23 1.52 -3.01
N ILE A 39 -6.12 0.82 -2.76
CA ILE A 39 -5.47 -0.04 -3.76
C ILE A 39 -6.39 -1.21 -4.12
N ALA A 40 -6.94 -1.90 -3.12
CA ALA A 40 -7.85 -3.02 -3.33
C ALA A 40 -9.11 -2.61 -4.09
N ALA A 41 -9.66 -1.42 -3.81
CA ALA A 41 -10.83 -0.89 -4.50
C ALA A 41 -10.61 -0.59 -5.99
N ARG A 42 -9.35 -0.46 -6.43
CA ARG A 42 -9.01 -0.19 -7.83
C ARG A 42 -8.52 -1.41 -8.61
N LEU A 43 -8.12 -2.47 -7.91
CA LEU A 43 -7.69 -3.70 -8.58
C LEU A 43 -8.90 -4.43 -9.15
N ALA A 44 -8.75 -4.92 -10.38
CA ALA A 44 -9.76 -5.77 -10.97
C ALA A 44 -9.95 -7.03 -10.09
N PRO A 45 -11.19 -7.48 -9.85
CA PRO A 45 -11.44 -8.76 -9.19
C PRO A 45 -10.74 -9.88 -9.95
N GLY A 46 -9.87 -10.64 -9.26
CA GLY A 46 -9.08 -11.72 -9.86
C GLY A 46 -7.71 -11.33 -10.42
N ALA A 47 -7.29 -10.06 -10.29
CA ALA A 47 -5.92 -9.67 -10.59
C ALA A 47 -4.94 -10.33 -9.60
N ALA A 48 -4.09 -11.23 -10.10
CA ALA A 48 -3.07 -11.92 -9.32
C ALA A 48 -1.84 -11.02 -9.06
N ALA A 49 -2.06 -9.81 -8.51
CA ALA A 49 -1.01 -8.84 -8.25
C ALA A 49 -0.64 -8.79 -6.76
N LEU A 50 0.66 -8.72 -6.46
CA LEU A 50 1.14 -8.25 -5.16
C LEU A 50 1.56 -6.80 -5.27
N ILE A 51 1.05 -5.96 -4.38
CA ILE A 51 1.51 -4.59 -4.23
C ILE A 51 2.13 -4.45 -2.85
N ARG A 52 3.42 -4.09 -2.79
CA ARG A 52 4.11 -3.74 -1.57
C ARG A 52 4.09 -2.24 -1.38
N ALA A 53 3.61 -1.79 -0.22
CA ALA A 53 3.68 -0.41 0.21
C ALA A 53 4.72 -0.28 1.32
N GLU A 54 5.86 0.31 1.00
CA GLU A 54 6.89 0.64 1.98
C GLU A 54 6.62 2.04 2.53
N ILE A 55 6.35 2.12 3.83
CA ILE A 55 6.06 3.36 4.53
C ILE A 55 7.14 3.57 5.58
N ALA A 56 8.01 4.54 5.36
CA ALA A 56 9.03 4.95 6.33
C ALA A 56 8.62 6.26 7.00
N GLN A 57 8.81 6.37 8.31
CA GLN A 57 8.57 7.62 9.05
C GLN A 57 9.91 8.22 9.49
N PRO A 58 10.65 8.92 8.58
CA PRO A 58 11.99 9.46 8.89
C PRO A 58 11.97 10.44 10.06
N ASN A 59 10.87 11.16 10.25
CA ASN A 59 10.61 11.99 11.43
C ASN A 59 9.11 12.01 11.69
N PRO A 60 8.65 12.50 12.84
CA PRO A 60 7.25 12.34 13.20
C PRO A 60 6.21 13.11 12.38
N ARG A 61 6.64 14.07 11.55
CA ARG A 61 5.77 14.87 10.69
C ARG A 61 5.86 14.44 9.23
N THR A 62 6.65 13.42 8.90
CA THR A 62 6.87 13.05 7.50
C THR A 62 6.73 11.55 7.34
N LEU A 63 5.89 11.14 6.41
CA LEU A 63 5.85 9.77 5.90
C LEU A 63 6.46 9.75 4.50
N ARG A 64 7.31 8.76 4.23
CA ARG A 64 7.80 8.45 2.89
C ARG A 64 7.16 7.16 2.46
N VAL A 65 6.59 7.17 1.27
CA VAL A 65 5.86 6.03 0.74
C VAL A 65 6.42 5.66 -0.63
N ARG A 66 6.74 4.39 -0.80
CA ARG A 66 7.07 3.78 -2.09
C ARG A 66 6.16 2.60 -2.34
N LEU A 67 5.61 2.51 -3.54
CA LEU A 67 4.83 1.38 -4.00
C LEU A 67 5.65 0.57 -4.99
N SER A 68 5.70 -0.75 -4.81
CA SER A 68 6.27 -1.68 -5.77
C SER A 68 5.23 -2.74 -6.10
N TRP A 69 5.04 -3.06 -7.38
CA TRP A 69 4.07 -4.08 -7.80
C TRP A 69 4.75 -5.25 -8.50
N PHE A 70 4.21 -6.44 -8.29
CA PHE A 70 4.77 -7.71 -8.74
C PHE A 70 3.69 -8.52 -9.47
N ALA A 71 4.11 -9.24 -10.51
CA ALA A 71 3.23 -10.08 -11.33
C ALA A 71 2.64 -11.26 -10.56
N THR A 72 3.28 -11.68 -9.47
CA THR A 72 2.87 -12.85 -8.69
C THR A 72 2.62 -12.47 -7.23
N PRO A 73 1.60 -13.08 -6.59
CA PRO A 73 1.23 -12.81 -5.20
C PRO A 73 2.26 -13.29 -4.16
N GLU A 74 3.23 -14.11 -4.57
CA GLU A 74 4.25 -14.70 -3.69
C GLU A 74 5.42 -13.75 -3.39
N GLY A 75 5.58 -12.66 -4.15
CA GLY A 75 6.50 -11.57 -3.81
C GLY A 75 7.98 -11.92 -3.78
N GLY A 76 8.38 -13.08 -4.31
CA GLY A 76 9.77 -13.49 -4.52
C GLY A 76 10.34 -13.08 -5.89
N GLY A 77 9.54 -12.45 -6.75
CA GLY A 77 9.94 -12.03 -8.11
C GLY A 77 10.47 -10.60 -8.20
N THR A 78 11.06 -10.25 -9.35
CA THR A 78 11.43 -8.87 -9.69
C THR A 78 10.19 -7.98 -9.73
N ALA A 79 10.30 -6.76 -9.17
CA ALA A 79 9.23 -5.77 -9.29
C ALA A 79 8.99 -5.46 -10.78
N LEU A 80 7.72 -5.48 -11.20
CA LEU A 80 7.34 -5.07 -12.56
C LEU A 80 7.46 -3.56 -12.74
N GLY A 81 7.33 -2.83 -11.64
CA GLY A 81 7.54 -1.40 -11.58
C GLY A 81 7.43 -0.89 -10.15
N GLU A 82 7.89 0.35 -10.00
CA GLU A 82 7.89 1.05 -8.73
C GLU A 82 7.39 2.48 -8.96
N SER A 83 6.68 3.01 -7.97
CA SER A 83 6.37 4.43 -7.91
C SER A 83 7.62 5.21 -7.48
N PRO A 84 7.75 6.49 -7.84
CA PRO A 84 8.71 7.36 -7.17
C PRO A 84 8.43 7.39 -5.65
N GLU A 85 9.49 7.61 -4.85
CA GLU A 85 9.33 7.87 -3.41
C GLU A 85 8.54 9.17 -3.23
N MET A 86 7.45 9.11 -2.48
CA MET A 86 6.59 10.27 -2.21
C MET A 86 6.67 10.65 -0.74
N GLY A 87 6.98 11.92 -0.47
CA GLY A 87 6.92 12.51 0.86
C GLY A 87 5.52 13.06 1.15
N LEU A 88 4.92 12.59 2.25
CA LEU A 88 3.66 13.10 2.79
C LEU A 88 3.97 13.89 4.06
N ASP A 89 3.52 15.15 4.09
CA ASP A 89 3.59 15.98 5.28
C ASP A 89 2.39 15.69 6.18
N VAL A 90 2.68 15.06 7.32
CA VAL A 90 1.76 14.73 8.38
C VAL A 90 1.80 15.90 9.37
N MET A 91 1.27 17.06 8.96
CA MET A 91 1.42 18.31 9.72
C MET A 91 0.68 18.34 11.07
N ASP A 92 -0.04 17.30 11.47
CA ASP A 92 -0.71 17.27 12.78
C ASP A 92 -0.66 15.86 13.39
N ARG A 93 0.16 15.70 14.45
CA ARG A 93 0.36 14.41 15.15
C ARG A 93 -0.87 13.98 15.93
N ASP A 94 -1.75 14.91 16.31
CA ASP A 94 -2.80 14.60 17.27
C ASP A 94 -4.08 14.10 16.61
N ARG A 95 -4.43 14.51 15.39
CA ARG A 95 -5.59 13.97 14.64
C ARG A 95 -5.45 14.21 13.15
N LEU A 96 -4.81 13.30 12.41
CA LEU A 96 -5.12 13.14 10.99
C LEU A 96 -6.54 12.55 10.91
N PRO A 97 -7.56 13.29 10.42
CA PRO A 97 -8.90 12.73 10.29
C PRO A 97 -8.87 11.59 9.26
N ASP A 98 -9.59 10.51 9.50
CA ASP A 98 -9.72 9.38 8.56
C ASP A 98 -10.01 9.81 7.13
N ALA A 99 -10.84 10.86 6.95
CA ALA A 99 -11.16 11.44 5.65
C ALA A 99 -9.92 12.01 4.94
N GLN A 100 -9.00 12.64 5.67
CA GLN A 100 -7.75 13.16 5.12
C GLN A 100 -6.77 12.03 4.80
N ILE A 101 -6.66 11.02 5.67
CA ILE A 101 -5.84 9.83 5.43
C ILE A 101 -6.28 9.11 4.14
N ARG A 102 -7.59 8.85 4.00
CA ARG A 102 -8.16 8.25 2.79
C ARG A 102 -7.93 9.13 1.56
N ARG A 103 -8.10 10.45 1.68
CA ARG A 103 -7.83 11.38 0.57
C ARG A 103 -6.36 11.35 0.15
N LEU A 104 -5.42 11.32 1.10
CA LEU A 104 -3.98 11.21 0.82
C LEU A 104 -3.64 9.87 0.18
N ALA A 105 -4.17 8.77 0.71
CA ALA A 105 -4.01 7.44 0.13
C ALA A 105 -4.53 7.38 -1.31
N ARG A 106 -5.73 7.93 -1.56
CA ARG A 106 -6.34 7.99 -2.90
C ARG A 106 -5.50 8.83 -3.87
N ASP A 107 -5.03 10.00 -3.44
CA ASP A 107 -4.17 10.86 -4.26
C ASP A 107 -2.87 10.13 -4.60
N LEU A 108 -2.27 9.46 -3.62
CA LEU A 108 -1.05 8.67 -3.78
C LEU A 108 -1.21 7.55 -4.81
N VAL A 109 -2.29 6.76 -4.73
CA VAL A 109 -2.55 5.68 -5.70
C VAL A 109 -2.85 6.24 -7.10
N THR A 110 -3.35 7.47 -7.21
CA THR A 110 -3.60 8.12 -8.50
C THR A 110 -2.31 8.63 -9.13
N ARG A 111 -1.39 9.15 -8.31
CA ARG A 111 -0.12 9.73 -8.76
C ARG A 111 1.01 8.72 -8.91
N SER A 112 0.89 7.55 -8.28
CA SER A 112 1.90 6.48 -8.32
C SER A 112 2.08 5.85 -9.70
N GLY A 113 1.20 6.15 -10.66
CA GLY A 113 1.27 5.58 -12.00
C GLY A 113 0.91 4.09 -12.04
N LEU A 114 0.26 3.57 -10.98
CA LEU A 114 -0.33 2.23 -10.96
C LEU A 114 -1.45 2.19 -12.02
N SER A 115 -1.05 1.91 -13.27
CA SER A 115 -1.97 1.70 -14.38
C SER A 115 -2.60 0.33 -14.22
N LEU A 116 -3.62 0.28 -13.37
CA LEU A 116 -4.41 -0.89 -12.98
C LEU A 116 -5.33 -1.42 -14.10
N ARG A 117 -5.08 -1.00 -15.35
CA ARG A 117 -5.84 -1.39 -16.53
C ARG A 117 -5.25 -2.60 -17.26
N ASP A 118 -3.99 -2.94 -16.96
CA ASP A 118 -3.32 -4.16 -17.43
C ASP A 118 -3.00 -5.07 -16.25
#